data_AF-A0A444Z562-F1
#
_entry.id   AF-A0A444Z562-F1
#
_cell.length_a   1.000
_cell.length_b   1.000
_cell.length_c   1.000
_cell.angle_alpha   90.00
_cell.angle_beta   90.00
_cell.angle_gamma   90.00
#
_symmetry.space_group_name_H-M   'P 1'
#
loop_
_entity.id
_entity.type
_entity.pdbx_description
1 polymer ?
#
loop_
_entity_poly.entity_id
_entity_poly.type
_entity_poly.pdbx_seq_one_letter_code
_entity_poly.pdbx_strand_id
1 'polypeptide(L)'
;MSKYSLDKQAFESSRFATPYLCFAKAAGWLLDFVRGTIERYKKASAASSNTESVSEANTQFYQQESSKLRRQIRDIQNLNRHILGEALSSLSLKELKNLESRLEKGLSRVRSRKKDMM
;
A
#
# COMPACT_ATOMS: atom_id res chain seq x y z
N MET A 1 77.37 -22.24 23.41
CA MET A 1 76.22 -22.85 22.68
C MET A 1 74.85 -22.22 22.98
N SER A 2 74.74 -21.16 23.80
CA SER A 2 73.42 -20.62 24.19
C SER A 2 72.84 -19.55 23.23
N LYS A 3 73.69 -18.75 22.55
CA LYS A 3 73.24 -17.64 21.70
C LYS A 3 72.42 -18.09 20.47
N TYR A 4 72.78 -19.22 19.85
CA TYR A 4 72.05 -19.75 18.68
C TYR A 4 70.61 -20.21 18.96
N SER A 5 70.28 -20.55 20.21
CA SER A 5 68.96 -21.06 20.56
C SER A 5 67.94 -19.94 20.75
N LEU A 6 68.38 -18.80 21.28
CA LEU A 6 67.53 -17.62 21.47
C LEU A 6 67.21 -16.93 20.13
N ASP A 7 68.19 -16.82 19.23
CA ASP A 7 67.96 -16.24 17.90
C ASP A 7 67.03 -17.10 17.03
N LYS A 8 67.08 -18.43 17.17
CA LYS A 8 66.18 -19.35 16.46
C LYS A 8 64.74 -19.25 16.98
N GLN A 9 64.56 -19.05 18.28
CA GLN A 9 63.26 -18.86 18.92
C GLN A 9 62.65 -17.49 18.57
N ALA A 10 63.45 -16.44 18.50
CA ALA A 10 63.01 -15.11 18.07
C ALA A 10 62.63 -15.08 16.57
N PHE A 11 63.38 -15.80 15.72
CA PHE A 11 63.10 -15.92 14.30
C PHE A 11 61.80 -16.70 14.00
N GLU A 12 61.57 -17.82 14.70
CA GLU A 12 60.30 -18.54 14.60
C GLU A 12 59.13 -17.71 15.14
N SER A 13 59.28 -17.05 16.30
CA SER A 13 58.24 -16.18 16.85
C SER A 13 57.87 -15.01 15.91
N SER A 14 58.83 -14.46 15.18
CA SER A 14 58.61 -13.39 14.18
C SER A 14 57.88 -13.90 12.92
N ARG A 15 58.21 -15.12 12.47
CA ARG A 15 57.51 -15.81 11.36
C ARG A 15 56.06 -16.14 11.67
N PHE A 16 55.74 -16.42 12.93
CA PHE A 16 54.35 -16.67 13.35
C PHE A 16 53.60 -15.36 13.68
N ALA A 17 54.26 -14.32 14.18
CA ALA A 17 53.61 -13.04 14.49
C ALA A 17 53.05 -12.31 13.27
N THR A 18 53.73 -12.42 12.11
CA THR A 18 53.37 -11.69 10.89
C THR A 18 52.08 -12.22 10.21
N PRO A 19 51.89 -13.54 9.99
CA PRO A 19 50.63 -14.09 9.48
C PRO A 19 49.44 -13.85 10.42
N TYR A 20 49.64 -13.94 11.74
CA TYR A 20 48.59 -13.70 12.72
C TYR A 20 48.09 -12.25 12.68
N LEU A 21 48.99 -11.28 12.53
CA LEU A 21 48.62 -9.88 12.39
C LEU A 21 47.86 -9.61 11.08
N CYS A 22 48.28 -10.23 9.98
CA CYS A 22 47.57 -10.17 8.70
C CYS A 22 46.15 -10.76 8.81
N PHE A 23 46.01 -11.91 9.48
CA PHE A 23 44.71 -12.55 9.71
C PHE A 23 43.80 -11.69 10.59
N ALA A 24 44.32 -11.13 11.68
CA ALA A 24 43.56 -10.24 12.57
C ALA A 24 43.07 -8.98 11.83
N LYS A 25 43.90 -8.40 10.95
CA LYS A 25 43.54 -7.23 10.16
C LYS A 25 42.50 -7.55 9.08
N ALA A 26 42.61 -8.70 8.44
CA ALA A 26 41.61 -9.19 7.50
C ALA A 26 40.27 -9.47 8.19
N ALA A 27 40.29 -10.11 9.37
CA ALA A 27 39.10 -10.36 10.17
C ALA A 27 38.42 -9.05 10.60
N GLY A 28 39.21 -8.05 11.05
CA GLY A 28 38.69 -6.73 11.39
C GLY A 28 38.02 -6.02 10.20
N TRP A 29 38.66 -6.05 9.04
CA TRP A 29 38.10 -5.45 7.82
C TRP A 29 36.79 -6.13 7.39
N LEU A 30 36.73 -7.46 7.51
CA LEU A 30 35.55 -8.24 7.16
C LEU A 30 34.38 -7.95 8.10
N LEU A 31 34.64 -7.77 9.40
CA LEU A 31 33.64 -7.36 10.37
C LEU A 31 33.11 -5.94 10.09
N ASP A 32 33.98 -4.99 9.76
CA ASP A 32 33.58 -3.63 9.38
C ASP A 32 32.75 -3.59 8.10
N PHE A 33 33.14 -4.37 7.09
CA PHE A 33 32.41 -4.48 5.83
C PHE A 33 31.01 -5.07 6.03
N VAL A 34 30.90 -6.17 6.79
CA VAL A 34 29.62 -6.80 7.11
C VAL A 34 28.72 -5.84 7.89
N ARG A 35 29.26 -5.17 8.92
CA ARG A 35 28.52 -4.18 9.70
C ARG A 35 28.00 -3.03 8.83
N GLY A 36 28.85 -2.45 7.98
CA GLY A 36 28.45 -1.37 7.08
C GLY A 36 27.43 -1.79 6.01
N THR A 37 27.42 -3.06 5.62
CA THR A 37 26.43 -3.62 4.70
C THR A 37 25.07 -3.82 5.39
N ILE A 38 25.08 -4.32 6.63
CA ILE A 38 23.87 -4.47 7.46
C ILE A 38 23.22 -3.11 7.73
N GLU A 39 24.01 -2.09 8.10
CA GLU A 39 23.50 -0.74 8.35
C GLU A 39 22.87 -0.11 7.10
N ARG A 40 23.53 -0.25 5.94
CA ARG A 40 22.97 0.21 4.66
C ARG A 40 21.67 -0.50 4.30
N TYR A 41 21.58 -1.82 4.53
CA TYR A 41 20.36 -2.58 4.29
C TYR A 41 19.23 -2.15 5.22
N LYS A 42 19.51 -1.99 6.52
CA LYS A 42 18.56 -1.46 7.50
C LYS A 42 18.03 -0.09 7.09
N LYS A 43 18.90 0.84 6.68
CA LYS A 43 18.51 2.18 6.24
C LYS A 43 17.67 2.15 4.96
N ALA A 44 18.01 1.29 4.00
CA ALA A 44 17.23 1.10 2.78
C ALA A 44 15.84 0.50 3.06
N SER A 45 15.75 -0.46 3.99
CA SER A 45 14.46 -1.03 4.42
C SER A 45 13.59 -0.01 5.16
N ALA A 46 14.18 0.85 6.00
CA ALA A 46 13.45 1.92 6.66
C ALA A 46 12.99 3.01 5.67
N ALA A 47 13.74 3.25 4.60
CA ALA A 47 13.35 4.19 3.54
C ALA A 47 12.14 3.69 2.72
N SER A 48 11.93 2.36 2.60
CA SER A 48 10.74 1.83 1.92
C SER A 48 9.45 2.10 2.70
N SER A 49 9.53 2.38 4.01
CA SER A 49 8.38 2.78 4.82
C SER A 49 7.73 4.09 4.32
N ASN A 50 8.51 4.99 3.71
CA ASN A 50 7.97 6.20 3.07
C ASN A 50 7.25 5.92 1.74
N THR A 51 7.61 4.84 1.04
CA THR A 51 6.89 4.40 -0.17
C THR A 51 5.64 3.59 0.21
N GLU A 52 5.73 2.83 1.30
CA GLU A 52 4.62 2.09 1.90
C GLU A 52 3.52 3.03 2.40
N SER A 53 3.87 4.14 3.06
CA SER A 53 2.90 5.15 3.52
C SER A 53 2.16 5.86 2.37
N VAL A 54 2.84 6.15 1.26
CA VAL A 54 2.21 6.71 0.05
C VAL A 54 1.31 5.67 -0.64
N SER A 55 1.74 4.41 -0.69
CA SER A 55 0.95 3.30 -1.25
C SER A 55 -0.29 3.00 -0.40
N GLU A 56 -0.16 3.07 0.93
CA GLU A 56 -1.24 2.88 1.89
C GLU A 56 -2.27 4.02 1.80
N ALA A 57 -1.83 5.27 1.72
CA ALA A 57 -2.72 6.42 1.51
C ALA A 57 -3.51 6.30 0.19
N ASN A 58 -2.85 5.85 -0.88
CA ASN A 58 -3.50 5.65 -2.17
C ASN A 58 -4.51 4.47 -2.13
N THR A 59 -4.16 3.39 -1.44
CA THR A 59 -5.05 2.25 -1.23
C THR A 59 -6.31 2.65 -0.45
N GLN A 60 -6.15 3.42 0.63
CA GLN A 60 -7.27 3.95 1.42
C GLN A 60 -8.17 4.87 0.58
N PHE A 61 -7.58 5.75 -0.24
CA PHE A 61 -8.34 6.61 -1.15
C PHE A 61 -9.23 5.80 -2.10
N TYR A 62 -8.67 4.80 -2.78
CA TYR A 62 -9.44 3.96 -3.70
C TYR A 62 -10.51 3.13 -2.98
N GLN A 63 -10.25 2.67 -1.75
CA GLN A 63 -11.25 1.98 -0.94
C GLN A 63 -12.43 2.89 -0.59
N GLN A 64 -12.17 4.15 -0.25
CA GLN A 64 -13.22 5.15 0.02
C GLN A 64 -14.06 5.45 -1.23
N GLU A 65 -13.42 5.74 -2.36
CA GLU A 65 -14.13 6.01 -3.61
C GLU A 65 -14.94 4.78 -4.07
N SER A 66 -14.38 3.59 -3.95
CA SER A 66 -15.10 2.34 -4.23
C SER A 66 -16.33 2.17 -3.32
N SER A 67 -16.22 2.53 -2.05
CA SER A 67 -17.33 2.47 -1.09
C SER A 67 -18.43 3.50 -1.39
N LYS A 68 -18.03 4.69 -1.83
CA LYS A 68 -18.95 5.75 -2.28
C LYS A 68 -19.71 5.33 -3.54
N LEU A 69 -19.01 4.78 -4.54
CA LEU A 69 -19.65 4.25 -5.77
C LEU A 69 -20.63 3.12 -5.43
N ARG A 70 -20.24 2.19 -4.55
CA ARG A 70 -21.15 1.13 -4.08
C ARG A 70 -22.42 1.68 -3.43
N ARG A 71 -22.33 2.77 -2.65
CA ARG A 71 -23.51 3.42 -2.06
C ARG A 71 -24.38 4.03 -3.16
N GLN A 72 -23.81 4.78 -4.09
CA GLN A 72 -24.54 5.37 -5.21
C GLN A 72 -25.28 4.32 -6.06
N ILE A 73 -24.65 3.17 -6.32
CA ILE A 73 -25.27 2.06 -7.04
C ILE A 73 -26.52 1.57 -6.29
N ARG A 74 -26.41 1.33 -4.98
CA ARG A 74 -27.56 0.91 -4.16
C ARG A 74 -28.68 1.95 -4.15
N ASP A 75 -28.33 3.22 -4.06
CA ASP A 75 -29.31 4.31 -4.07
C ASP A 75 -30.07 4.37 -5.39
N ILE A 76 -29.36 4.21 -6.52
CA ILE A 76 -29.97 4.14 -7.87
C ILE A 76 -30.86 2.90 -7.99
N GLN A 77 -30.41 1.74 -7.51
CA GLN A 77 -31.21 0.51 -7.52
C GLN A 77 -32.49 0.65 -6.70
N ASN A 78 -32.40 1.26 -5.52
CA ASN A 78 -33.57 1.55 -4.68
C ASN A 78 -34.54 2.49 -5.38
N LEU A 79 -34.02 3.56 -5.98
CA LEU A 79 -34.84 4.50 -6.73
C LEU A 79 -35.55 3.81 -7.90
N ASN A 80 -34.86 2.93 -8.62
CA ASN A 80 -35.45 2.18 -9.73
C ASN A 80 -36.61 1.29 -9.26
N ARG A 81 -36.43 0.58 -8.14
CA ARG A 81 -37.51 -0.21 -7.52
C ARG A 81 -38.73 0.65 -7.19
N HIS A 82 -38.52 1.82 -6.58
CA HIS A 82 -39.61 2.74 -6.28
C HIS A 82 -40.33 3.22 -7.55
N ILE A 83 -39.59 3.58 -8.60
CA ILE A 83 -40.16 3.99 -9.90
C ILE A 83 -40.99 2.87 -10.53
N LEU A 84 -40.60 1.61 -10.33
CA LEU A 84 -41.34 0.43 -10.78
C LEU A 84 -42.54 0.08 -9.88
N GLY A 85 -42.77 0.84 -8.80
CA GLY A 85 -43.86 0.61 -7.87
C GLY A 85 -43.57 -0.43 -6.79
N GLU A 86 -42.32 -0.84 -6.61
CA GLU A 86 -41.88 -1.78 -5.58
C GLU A 86 -41.42 -1.06 -4.31
N ALA A 87 -41.46 -1.75 -3.17
CA ALA A 87 -40.95 -1.27 -1.86
C ALA A 87 -41.50 0.10 -1.37
N LEU A 88 -42.66 0.52 -1.87
CA LEU A 88 -43.26 1.83 -1.57
C LEU A 88 -43.61 2.03 -0.10
N SER A 89 -43.85 0.93 0.65
CA SER A 89 -44.16 0.98 2.09
C SER A 89 -43.04 1.58 2.94
N SER A 90 -41.81 1.63 2.43
CA SER A 90 -40.66 2.24 3.11
C SER A 90 -40.56 3.75 2.92
N LEU A 91 -41.37 4.34 2.02
CA LEU A 91 -41.36 5.76 1.71
C LEU A 91 -42.37 6.53 2.56
N SER A 92 -42.01 7.74 2.97
CA SER A 92 -42.95 8.67 3.60
C SER A 92 -43.96 9.23 2.58
N LEU A 93 -45.09 9.73 3.05
CA LEU A 93 -46.11 10.39 2.21
C LEU A 93 -45.55 11.52 1.34
N LYS A 94 -44.57 12.28 1.86
CA LYS A 94 -43.92 13.36 1.12
C LYS A 94 -43.08 12.82 -0.04
N GLU A 95 -42.31 11.76 0.21
CA GLU A 95 -41.47 11.12 -0.81
C GLU A 95 -42.31 10.43 -1.87
N LEU A 96 -43.43 9.81 -1.47
CA LEU A 96 -44.38 9.19 -2.39
C LEU A 96 -45.02 10.21 -3.33
N LYS A 97 -45.49 11.35 -2.82
CA LYS A 97 -45.99 12.45 -3.66
C LYS A 97 -44.92 12.99 -4.62
N ASN A 98 -43.68 13.08 -4.16
CA ASN A 98 -42.58 13.52 -5.03
C ASN A 98 -42.30 12.50 -6.14
N LEU A 99 -42.34 11.20 -5.83
CA LEU A 99 -42.19 10.12 -6.81
C LEU A 99 -43.29 10.17 -7.87
N GLU A 100 -44.55 10.32 -7.44
CA GLU A 100 -45.71 10.47 -8.32
C GLU A 100 -45.55 11.66 -9.27
N SER A 101 -45.20 12.84 -8.76
CA SER A 101 -44.98 14.03 -9.59
C SER A 101 -43.88 13.83 -10.64
N ARG A 102 -42.81 13.09 -10.29
CA ARG A 102 -41.73 12.76 -11.23
C ARG A 102 -42.21 11.81 -12.33
N LEU A 103 -42.99 10.79 -11.98
CA LEU A 103 -43.56 9.84 -12.93
C LEU A 103 -44.53 10.54 -13.90
N GLU A 104 -45.40 11.41 -13.39
CA GLU A 104 -46.35 12.17 -14.20
C GLU A 104 -45.63 13.06 -15.23
N LYS A 105 -44.60 13.79 -14.80
CA LYS A 105 -43.75 14.59 -15.70
C LYS A 105 -43.04 13.72 -16.74
N GLY A 106 -42.52 12.56 -16.34
CA GLY A 106 -41.89 11.60 -17.24
C GLY A 106 -42.85 11.11 -18.32
N LEU A 107 -44.06 10.70 -17.91
CA LEU A 107 -45.11 10.23 -18.79
C LEU A 107 -45.58 11.32 -19.76
N SER A 108 -45.75 12.55 -19.29
CA SER A 108 -46.09 13.70 -20.12
C SER A 108 -45.06 13.92 -21.22
N ARG A 109 -43.76 13.86 -20.90
CA ARG A 109 -42.68 13.97 -21.90
C ARG A 109 -42.71 12.85 -22.93
N VAL A 110 -42.95 11.60 -22.51
CA VAL A 110 -43.06 10.46 -23.43
C VAL A 110 -44.25 10.63 -24.37
N ARG A 111 -45.40 11.05 -23.85
CA ARG A 111 -46.61 11.32 -24.64
C ARG A 111 -46.40 12.45 -25.64
N SER A 112 -45.78 13.56 -25.22
CA SER A 112 -45.46 14.68 -26.10
C SER A 112 -44.57 14.22 -27.26
N ARG A 113 -43.46 13.53 -26.97
CA ARG A 113 -42.56 13.02 -28.01
C ARG A 113 -43.28 12.08 -28.98
N LYS A 114 -44.14 11.18 -28.47
CA LYS A 114 -44.93 10.29 -29.32
C LYS A 114 -45.87 11.09 -30.24
N LYS A 115 -46.50 12.15 -29.73
CA LYS A 115 -47.37 13.02 -30.51
C LYS A 115 -46.60 13.80 -31.58
N ASP A 116 -45.40 14.27 -31.28
CA ASP A 116 -44.57 15.03 -32.24
C ASP A 116 -43.97 14.15 -33.34
N MET A 117 -43.90 12.83 -33.12
CA MET A 117 -43.41 11.83 -34.08
C MET A 117 -44.52 11.13 -34.88
N MET A 118 -45.79 11.40 -34.56
CA MET A 118 -46.98 10.90 -35.26
C MET A 118 -47.53 11.98 -36.18
#